data_AF-X1K6U9-F1
#
_entry.id   AF-X1K6U9-F1
#
_cell.length_a   1.000
_cell.length_b   1.000
_cell.length_c   1.000
_cell.angle_alpha   90.00
_cell.angle_beta   90.00
_cell.angle_gamma   90.00
#
_symmetry.space_group_name_H-M   'P 1'
#
loop_
_entity.id
_entity.type
_entity.pdbx_description
1 polymer ?
#
loop_
_entity_poly.entity_id
_entity_poly.type
_entity_poly.pdbx_seq_one_letter_code
_entity_poly.pdbx_strand_id
1 'polypeptide(L)'
;VINKDDEVSALTQRRVVLREGTKGERKRMRLKLKVEDVSFHEFSNRLRIKGKILEGPEDFVSFGTYHTFNIEISQKITIIKENWLNHEINRLKKTSKFESNFIILVSAIETGLATLALITNFSHNRIATIRKNIPGKRYKQTYRNKALEEFFSEIQKVLIENIKNSEIDLIIFCGPGNTKDYFIKFLQKDSEFNFKGNIETCHASSGTESAIRETLKSKKLAKLKNKIKVLQETGKIEDIMTQFVNDA
;
A
#
# COMPACT_ATOMS: atom_id res chain seq x y z
N VAL A 1 -1.61 18.46 -4.54
CA VAL A 1 -2.49 18.83 -5.66
C VAL A 1 -3.59 19.71 -5.11
N ILE A 2 -4.33 19.27 -4.10
CA ILE A 2 -5.20 20.17 -3.32
C ILE A 2 -4.34 20.80 -2.23
N ASN A 3 -4.32 22.13 -2.17
CA ASN A 3 -3.57 22.94 -1.23
C ASN A 3 -4.52 23.91 -0.51
N LYS A 4 -4.03 24.57 0.53
CA LYS A 4 -4.75 25.64 1.23
C LYS A 4 -5.13 26.76 0.24
N ASP A 5 -6.28 27.38 0.46
CA ASP A 5 -6.87 28.47 -0.33
C ASP A 5 -7.37 28.08 -1.74
N ASP A 6 -7.15 26.83 -2.18
CA ASP A 6 -7.83 26.28 -3.35
C ASP A 6 -9.35 26.18 -3.11
N GLU A 7 -10.11 26.11 -4.19
CA GLU A 7 -11.54 25.84 -4.15
C GLU A 7 -11.83 24.40 -4.58
N VAL A 8 -12.69 23.71 -3.82
CA VAL A 8 -13.09 22.34 -4.15
C VAL A 8 -14.61 22.24 -4.15
N SER A 9 -15.19 21.69 -5.22
CA SER A 9 -16.61 21.36 -5.29
C SER A 9 -16.82 19.85 -5.30
N ALA A 10 -17.75 19.36 -4.48
CA ALA A 10 -18.09 17.95 -4.38
C ALA A 10 -19.56 17.75 -3.98
N LEU A 11 -20.11 16.57 -4.32
CA LEU A 11 -21.39 16.13 -3.77
C LEU A 11 -21.15 15.61 -2.34
N THR A 12 -21.93 16.08 -1.38
CA THR A 12 -21.84 15.71 0.03
C THR A 12 -23.23 15.48 0.63
N GLN A 13 -23.27 14.88 1.82
CA GLN A 13 -24.47 14.78 2.62
C GLN A 13 -24.33 15.69 3.84
N ARG A 14 -25.32 16.56 4.05
CA ARG A 14 -25.40 17.45 5.21
C ARG A 14 -26.72 17.22 5.92
N ARG A 15 -26.67 17.22 7.26
CA ARG A 15 -27.88 17.20 8.07
C ARG A 15 -28.46 18.61 8.07
N VAL A 16 -29.71 18.73 7.62
CA VAL A 16 -30.46 19.97 7.56
C VAL A 16 -31.58 19.89 8.59
N VAL A 17 -31.66 20.89 9.47
CA VAL A 17 -32.73 21.01 10.45
C VAL A 17 -33.61 22.16 9.99
N LEU A 18 -34.82 21.86 9.53
CA LEU A 18 -35.77 22.87 9.01
C LEU A 18 -36.54 23.59 10.13
N ARG A 19 -36.72 22.94 11.28
CA ARG A 19 -37.37 23.51 12.48
C ARG A 19 -36.65 23.06 13.74
N GLU A 20 -36.41 23.98 14.67
CA GLU A 20 -35.88 23.66 15.99
C GLU A 20 -36.75 22.61 16.69
N GLY A 21 -36.13 21.58 17.26
CA GLY A 21 -36.83 20.44 17.88
C GLY A 21 -37.17 19.26 16.96
N THR A 22 -36.94 19.36 15.64
CA THR A 22 -37.20 18.24 14.70
C THR A 22 -35.95 17.38 14.44
N LYS A 23 -36.16 16.09 14.11
CA LYS A 23 -35.08 15.20 13.65
C LYS A 23 -34.59 15.71 12.28
N GLY A 24 -33.48 16.44 12.26
CA GLY A 24 -32.87 16.92 11.01
C GLY A 24 -32.62 15.79 10.00
N GLU A 25 -32.92 16.07 8.74
CA GLU A 25 -32.84 15.13 7.61
C GLU A 25 -31.48 15.23 6.91
N ARG A 26 -30.93 14.11 6.43
CA ARG A 26 -29.70 14.12 5.62
C ARG A 26 -30.04 14.35 4.15
N LYS A 27 -29.72 15.54 3.64
CA LYS A 27 -29.89 15.87 2.23
C LYS A 27 -28.57 15.79 1.48
N ARG A 28 -28.62 15.23 0.26
CA ARG A 28 -27.51 15.27 -0.70
C ARG A 28 -27.50 16.63 -1.38
N MET A 29 -26.35 17.27 -1.41
CA MET A 29 -26.17 18.58 -2.02
C MET A 29 -24.76 18.73 -2.56
N ARG A 30 -24.58 19.60 -3.56
CA ARG A 30 -23.26 20.00 -4.04
C ARG A 30 -22.85 21.26 -3.31
N LEU A 31 -21.67 21.24 -2.69
CA LEU A 31 -21.08 22.41 -2.04
C LEU A 31 -19.77 22.75 -2.74
N LYS A 32 -19.37 24.03 -2.67
CA LYS A 32 -18.03 24.50 -2.97
C LYS A 32 -17.39 25.01 -1.68
N LEU A 33 -16.20 24.54 -1.36
CA LEU A 33 -15.44 24.94 -0.18
C LEU A 33 -14.16 25.67 -0.59
N LYS A 34 -13.80 26.71 0.17
CA LYS A 34 -12.44 27.23 0.23
C LYS A 34 -11.62 26.37 1.20
N VAL A 35 -10.60 25.69 0.70
CA VAL A 35 -9.82 24.72 1.47
C VAL A 35 -8.99 25.42 2.55
N GLU A 36 -9.11 24.93 3.78
CA GLU A 36 -8.23 25.32 4.89
C GLU A 36 -7.23 24.23 5.23
N ASP A 37 -7.65 22.97 5.21
CA ASP A 37 -6.85 21.84 5.62
C ASP A 37 -7.22 20.57 4.86
N VAL A 38 -6.23 19.70 4.63
CA VAL A 38 -6.36 18.44 3.90
C VAL A 38 -5.64 17.35 4.66
N SER A 39 -6.35 16.28 5.01
CA SER A 39 -5.77 15.11 5.67
C SER A 39 -6.17 13.80 5.00
N PHE A 40 -5.33 12.78 5.09
CA PHE A 40 -5.59 11.46 4.54
C PHE A 40 -5.61 10.42 5.66
N HIS A 41 -6.71 9.68 5.76
CA HIS A 41 -6.83 8.56 6.69
C HIS A 41 -6.51 7.26 5.94
N GLU A 42 -5.31 6.70 6.18
CA GLU A 42 -4.82 5.51 5.48
C GLU A 42 -5.72 4.29 5.68
N PHE A 43 -6.13 4.02 6.93
CA PHE A 43 -6.94 2.84 7.26
C PHE A 43 -8.32 2.82 6.61
N SER A 44 -8.98 3.98 6.48
CA SER A 44 -10.29 4.10 5.82
C SER A 44 -10.19 4.54 4.37
N ASN A 45 -8.97 4.69 3.85
CA ASN A 45 -8.66 5.17 2.51
C ASN A 45 -9.47 6.42 2.11
N ARG A 46 -9.52 7.39 3.02
CA ARG A 46 -10.44 8.54 2.93
C ARG A 46 -9.69 9.86 2.93
N LEU A 47 -9.90 10.66 1.89
CA LEU A 47 -9.34 12.00 1.78
C LEU A 47 -10.31 13.01 2.42
N ARG A 48 -9.84 13.72 3.44
CA ARG A 48 -10.64 14.67 4.21
C ARG A 48 -10.22 16.09 3.86
N ILE A 49 -11.14 16.87 3.31
CA ILE A 49 -10.92 18.25 2.86
C ILE A 49 -11.79 19.16 3.71
N LYS A 50 -11.19 19.91 4.62
CA LYS A 50 -11.89 20.87 5.49
C LYS A 50 -11.80 22.27 4.88
N GLY A 51 -12.92 22.99 4.90
CA GLY A 51 -12.96 24.34 4.35
C GLY A 51 -14.22 25.11 4.71
N LYS A 52 -14.22 26.40 4.36
CA LYS A 52 -15.39 27.29 4.49
C LYS A 52 -16.28 27.15 3.27
N ILE A 53 -17.59 27.16 3.45
CA ILE A 53 -18.55 27.06 2.35
C ILE A 53 -18.61 28.38 1.60
N LEU A 54 -18.31 28.33 0.30
CA LEU A 54 -18.44 29.44 -0.64
C LEU A 54 -19.76 29.39 -1.39
N GLU A 55 -20.16 28.20 -1.87
CA GLU A 55 -21.38 28.02 -2.66
C GLU A 55 -22.13 26.75 -2.25
N GLY A 56 -23.45 26.77 -2.40
CA GLY A 56 -24.37 25.69 -2.07
C GLY A 56 -25.82 26.13 -2.20
N PRO A 57 -26.79 25.21 -2.08
CA PRO A 57 -28.21 25.58 -2.08
C PRO A 57 -28.53 26.45 -0.87
N GLU A 58 -28.87 27.73 -1.12
CA GLU A 58 -29.08 28.78 -0.11
C GLU A 58 -30.06 28.35 0.99
N ASP A 59 -31.14 27.66 0.61
CA ASP A 59 -32.19 27.17 1.52
C ASP A 59 -31.68 26.22 2.62
N PHE A 60 -30.51 25.62 2.44
CA PHE A 60 -30.00 24.55 3.30
C PHE A 60 -28.60 24.80 3.86
N VAL A 61 -27.98 25.93 3.50
CA VAL A 61 -26.55 26.15 3.71
C VAL A 61 -26.26 27.58 4.16
N SER A 62 -25.57 27.70 5.29
CA SER A 62 -25.04 28.98 5.75
C SER A 62 -23.64 29.21 5.16
N PHE A 63 -23.50 30.20 4.28
CA PHE A 63 -22.22 30.61 3.71
C PHE A 63 -21.23 31.04 4.79
N GLY A 64 -19.94 30.81 4.55
CA GLY A 64 -18.87 31.11 5.52
C GLY A 64 -18.74 30.10 6.68
N THR A 65 -19.71 29.21 6.88
CA THR A 65 -19.59 28.12 7.86
C THR A 65 -18.65 27.02 7.38
N TYR A 66 -18.18 26.21 8.31
CA TYR A 66 -17.29 25.10 8.02
C TYR A 66 -18.04 23.86 7.54
N HIS A 67 -17.43 23.16 6.59
CA HIS A 67 -17.81 21.80 6.22
C HIS A 67 -16.55 20.99 5.95
N THR A 68 -16.72 19.67 5.89
CA THR A 68 -15.62 18.78 5.55
C THR A 68 -16.10 17.75 4.56
N PHE A 69 -15.45 17.70 3.40
CA PHE A 69 -15.64 16.60 2.47
C PHE A 69 -14.84 15.39 2.92
N ASN A 70 -15.51 14.26 2.96
CA ASN A 70 -14.88 12.96 3.04
C ASN A 70 -14.99 12.35 1.65
N ILE A 71 -13.90 12.35 0.91
CA ILE A 71 -13.84 11.85 -0.46
C ILE A 71 -13.39 10.39 -0.41
N GLU A 72 -14.24 9.53 -0.96
CA GLU A 72 -14.01 8.10 -1.11
C GLU A 72 -13.73 7.76 -2.58
N ILE A 73 -13.33 6.52 -2.85
CA ILE A 73 -13.12 6.02 -4.22
C ILE A 73 -14.43 6.19 -5.02
N SER A 74 -14.30 6.49 -6.32
CA SER A 74 -15.42 6.71 -7.26
C SER A 74 -16.22 8.00 -7.03
N GLN A 75 -15.89 8.81 -6.02
CA GLN A 75 -16.53 10.10 -5.82
C GLN A 75 -15.85 11.17 -6.68
N LYS A 76 -16.64 11.85 -7.51
CA LYS A 76 -16.14 12.93 -8.38
C LYS A 76 -16.03 14.23 -7.60
N ILE A 77 -14.87 14.88 -7.70
CA ILE A 77 -14.63 16.22 -7.19
C ILE A 77 -14.17 17.15 -8.31
N THR A 78 -14.38 18.43 -8.13
CA THR A 78 -13.89 19.49 -9.02
C THR A 78 -12.95 20.37 -8.21
N ILE A 79 -11.70 20.48 -8.63
CA ILE A 79 -10.68 21.34 -8.00
C ILE A 79 -10.56 22.58 -8.88
N ILE A 80 -10.72 23.74 -8.27
CA ILE A 80 -10.62 25.05 -8.91
C ILE A 80 -9.43 25.76 -8.24
N LYS A 81 -8.51 26.21 -9.07
CA LYS A 81 -7.29 26.91 -8.68
C LYS A 81 -7.16 28.14 -9.55
N GLU A 82 -6.64 29.21 -8.97
CA GLU A 82 -6.26 30.40 -9.73
C GLU A 82 -5.15 30.05 -10.74
N ASN A 83 -4.13 29.32 -10.28
CA ASN A 83 -3.02 28.88 -11.09
C ASN A 83 -2.74 27.39 -10.89
N TRP A 84 -2.73 26.63 -11.98
CA TRP A 84 -2.30 25.24 -11.98
C TRP A 84 -0.81 25.13 -12.26
N LEU A 85 -0.06 24.53 -11.35
CA LEU A 85 1.36 24.31 -11.57
C LEU A 85 1.56 23.10 -12.51
N ASN A 86 2.54 23.20 -13.42
CA ASN A 86 2.82 22.14 -14.39
C ASN A 86 3.08 20.78 -13.72
N HIS A 87 3.73 20.76 -12.56
CA HIS A 87 3.99 19.53 -11.81
C HIS A 87 2.70 18.91 -11.22
N GLU A 88 1.70 19.70 -10.87
CA GLU A 88 0.40 19.22 -10.37
C GLU A 88 -0.41 18.57 -11.49
N ILE A 89 -0.48 19.22 -12.65
CA ILE A 89 -1.13 18.67 -13.86
C ILE A 89 -0.42 17.37 -14.27
N ASN A 90 0.91 17.38 -14.31
CA ASN A 90 1.69 16.18 -14.64
C ASN A 90 1.47 15.05 -13.64
N ARG A 91 1.35 15.35 -12.34
CA ARG A 91 1.03 14.35 -11.32
C ARG A 91 -0.34 13.73 -11.56
N LEU A 92 -1.37 14.53 -11.85
CA LEU A 92 -2.71 14.04 -12.17
C LEU A 92 -2.71 13.15 -13.43
N LYS A 93 -2.06 13.59 -14.51
CA LYS A 93 -1.95 12.84 -15.77
C LYS A 93 -1.14 11.54 -15.63
N LYS A 94 -0.13 11.51 -14.76
CA LYS A 94 0.64 10.28 -14.48
C LYS A 94 -0.18 9.29 -13.67
N THR A 95 -0.89 9.75 -12.65
CA THR A 95 -1.73 8.88 -11.82
C THR A 95 -2.90 8.30 -12.61
N SER A 96 -3.45 9.02 -13.60
CA SER A 96 -4.51 8.48 -14.48
C SER A 96 -4.04 7.40 -15.46
N LYS A 97 -2.72 7.19 -15.61
CA LYS A 97 -2.14 6.19 -16.53
C LYS A 97 -1.67 4.92 -15.83
N PHE A 98 -1.39 4.98 -14.53
CA PHE A 98 -1.01 3.81 -13.74
C PHE A 98 -2.25 3.18 -13.11
N GLU A 99 -3.00 2.43 -13.92
CA GLU A 99 -4.21 1.72 -13.49
C GLU A 99 -3.95 0.34 -12.87
N SER A 100 -2.76 -0.24 -13.02
CA SER A 100 -2.48 -1.52 -12.36
C SER A 100 -2.09 -1.27 -10.90
N ASN A 101 -3.04 -1.48 -9.97
CA ASN A 101 -2.75 -1.78 -8.57
C ASN A 101 -1.98 -3.09 -8.49
N PHE A 102 -0.72 -3.07 -8.91
CA PHE A 102 0.13 -4.24 -8.92
C PHE A 102 0.64 -4.47 -7.50
N ILE A 103 0.13 -5.49 -6.83
CA ILE A 103 0.44 -5.81 -5.44
C ILE A 103 1.43 -6.99 -5.42
N ILE A 104 2.56 -6.79 -4.74
CA ILE A 104 3.52 -7.85 -4.47
C ILE A 104 3.45 -8.23 -3.00
N LEU A 105 3.37 -9.53 -2.73
CA LEU A 105 3.68 -10.09 -1.42
C LEU A 105 5.09 -10.68 -1.43
N VAL A 106 5.98 -10.14 -0.59
CA VAL A 106 7.37 -10.61 -0.49
C VAL A 106 7.60 -11.26 0.87
N SER A 107 8.18 -12.45 0.86
CA SER A 107 8.62 -13.17 2.05
C SER A 107 10.13 -13.38 2.01
N ALA A 108 10.87 -12.72 2.89
CA ALA A 108 12.28 -12.99 3.15
C ALA A 108 12.38 -14.10 4.19
N ILE A 109 12.99 -15.23 3.85
CA ILE A 109 13.00 -16.46 4.65
C ILE A 109 14.44 -16.92 4.87
N GLU A 110 14.81 -16.98 6.14
CA GLU A 110 16.03 -17.56 6.66
C GLU A 110 15.67 -18.64 7.68
N THR A 111 16.62 -19.50 8.03
CA THR A 111 16.38 -20.55 9.02
C THR A 111 16.06 -19.93 10.38
N GLY A 112 14.79 -20.01 10.80
CA GLY A 112 14.31 -19.48 12.08
C GLY A 112 13.92 -18.00 12.08
N LEU A 113 13.99 -17.32 10.94
CA LEU A 113 13.55 -15.93 10.80
C LEU A 113 12.88 -15.73 9.44
N ALA A 114 11.67 -15.21 9.44
CA ALA A 114 11.02 -14.77 8.22
C ALA A 114 10.36 -13.40 8.39
N THR A 115 10.45 -12.57 7.37
CA THR A 115 9.78 -11.27 7.32
C THR A 115 8.89 -11.22 6.08
N LEU A 116 7.63 -10.86 6.27
CA LEU A 116 6.65 -10.72 5.19
C LEU A 116 6.29 -9.25 5.03
N ALA A 117 6.21 -8.79 3.78
CA ALA A 117 5.83 -7.43 3.45
C ALA A 117 4.91 -7.38 2.24
N LEU A 118 3.93 -6.47 2.29
CA LEU A 118 3.07 -6.12 1.17
C LEU A 118 3.60 -4.86 0.51
N ILE A 119 3.80 -4.92 -0.79
CA ILE A 119 4.31 -3.81 -1.59
C ILE A 119 3.25 -3.44 -2.61
N THR A 120 2.84 -2.18 -2.54
CA THR A 120 1.91 -1.58 -3.49
C THR A 120 2.63 -0.47 -4.28
N ASN A 121 1.91 0.20 -5.17
CA ASN A 121 2.44 1.38 -5.87
C ASN A 121 2.76 2.57 -4.96
N PHE A 122 2.27 2.57 -3.72
CA PHE A 122 2.36 3.72 -2.83
C PHE A 122 2.92 3.39 -1.44
N SER A 123 2.96 2.11 -1.08
CA SER A 123 3.37 1.68 0.26
C SER A 123 4.27 0.46 0.22
N HIS A 124 5.16 0.40 1.20
CA HIS A 124 5.92 -0.78 1.57
C HIS A 124 5.61 -1.08 3.04
N ASN A 125 4.71 -2.04 3.27
CA ASN A 125 4.17 -2.32 4.60
C ASN A 125 4.66 -3.68 5.07
N ARG A 126 5.38 -3.71 6.19
CA ARG A 126 5.74 -4.98 6.86
C ARG A 126 4.51 -5.57 7.53
N ILE A 127 4.11 -6.76 7.09
CA ILE A 127 2.95 -7.49 7.62
C ILE A 127 3.33 -8.18 8.93
N ALA A 128 4.40 -8.97 8.90
CA ALA A 128 4.79 -9.82 10.02
C ALA A 128 6.28 -10.10 10.04
N THR A 129 6.79 -10.42 11.24
CA THR A 129 8.11 -11.00 11.44
C THR A 129 7.96 -12.22 12.33
N ILE A 130 8.30 -13.38 11.78
CA ILE A 130 8.18 -14.68 12.44
C ILE A 130 9.56 -15.14 12.85
N ARG A 131 9.72 -15.50 14.12
CA ARG A 131 10.98 -15.96 14.71
C ARG A 131 10.75 -17.30 15.39
N LYS A 132 11.57 -18.29 15.05
CA LYS A 132 11.52 -19.63 15.65
C LYS A 132 12.92 -20.12 15.91
N ASN A 133 13.15 -20.66 17.11
CA ASN A 133 14.42 -21.28 17.43
C ASN A 133 14.51 -22.64 16.74
N ILE A 134 15.36 -22.75 15.72
CA ILE A 134 15.57 -24.01 15.00
C ILE A 134 16.79 -24.72 15.60
N PRO A 135 16.62 -25.93 16.15
CA PRO A 135 17.74 -26.69 16.70
C PRO A 135 18.89 -26.85 15.70
N GLY A 136 20.10 -26.64 16.21
CA GLY A 136 21.34 -26.83 15.45
C GLY A 136 21.57 -28.29 15.07
N LYS A 137 22.54 -28.53 14.18
CA LYS A 137 22.86 -29.86 13.63
C LYS A 137 23.29 -30.91 14.68
N ARG A 138 23.55 -30.51 15.93
CA ARG A 138 23.93 -31.39 17.04
C ARG A 138 22.75 -32.15 17.66
N TYR A 139 21.51 -31.71 17.39
CA TYR A 139 20.29 -32.35 17.89
C TYR A 139 19.74 -33.38 16.89
N LYS A 140 18.93 -34.34 17.37
CA LYS A 140 18.29 -35.34 16.49
C LYS A 140 17.53 -34.64 15.36
N GLN A 141 17.73 -35.13 14.13
CA GLN A 141 17.17 -34.56 12.90
C GLN A 141 15.64 -34.42 12.95
N THR A 142 14.95 -35.32 13.65
CA THR A 142 13.49 -35.30 13.83
C THR A 142 12.98 -34.04 14.53
N TYR A 143 13.64 -33.59 15.62
CA TYR A 143 13.24 -32.36 16.31
C TYR A 143 13.46 -31.11 15.45
N ARG A 144 14.55 -31.10 14.68
CA ARG A 144 14.86 -30.00 13.75
C ARG A 144 13.81 -29.93 12.63
N ASN A 145 13.44 -31.05 12.04
CA ASN A 145 12.43 -31.10 10.99
C ASN A 145 11.07 -30.63 11.50
N LYS A 146 10.65 -31.09 12.70
CA LYS A 146 9.40 -30.64 13.32
C LYS A 146 9.39 -29.13 13.56
N ALA A 147 10.47 -28.58 14.12
CA ALA A 147 10.57 -27.13 14.36
C ALA A 147 10.51 -26.31 13.04
N LEU A 148 11.09 -26.85 11.96
CA LEU A 148 11.02 -26.23 10.62
C LEU A 148 9.61 -26.30 10.03
N GLU A 149 8.92 -27.43 10.15
CA GLU A 149 7.54 -27.57 9.68
C GLU A 149 6.60 -26.62 10.42
N GLU A 150 6.73 -26.50 11.73
CA GLU A 150 5.93 -25.54 12.49
C GLU A 150 6.26 -24.08 12.09
N PHE A 151 7.54 -23.76 11.86
CA PHE A 151 7.95 -22.44 11.36
C PHE A 151 7.34 -22.14 9.98
N PHE A 152 7.35 -23.12 9.07
CA PHE A 152 6.72 -22.98 7.75
C PHE A 152 5.20 -22.84 7.85
N SER A 153 4.55 -23.58 8.75
CA SER A 153 3.11 -23.43 9.00
C SER A 153 2.74 -22.02 9.48
N GLU A 154 3.55 -21.41 10.35
CA GLU A 154 3.34 -20.03 10.80
C GLU A 154 3.45 -19.03 9.64
N ILE A 155 4.45 -19.18 8.76
CA ILE A 155 4.60 -18.34 7.56
C ILE A 155 3.42 -18.51 6.61
N GLN A 156 3.01 -19.76 6.37
CA GLN A 156 1.91 -20.10 5.49
C GLN A 156 0.59 -19.47 5.94
N LYS A 157 0.28 -19.50 7.24
CA LYS A 157 -0.94 -18.89 7.78
C LYS A 157 -1.05 -17.40 7.42
N VAL A 158 0.02 -16.65 7.68
CA VAL A 158 0.07 -15.22 7.34
C VAL A 158 -0.02 -15.02 5.83
N LEU A 159 0.65 -15.85 5.05
CA LEU A 159 0.63 -15.77 3.59
C LEU A 159 -0.79 -16.00 3.02
N ILE A 160 -1.49 -17.05 3.46
CA ILE A 160 -2.85 -17.38 3.02
C ILE A 160 -3.84 -16.29 3.43
N GLU A 161 -3.72 -15.75 4.64
CA GLU A 161 -4.58 -14.65 5.10
C GLU A 161 -4.45 -13.41 4.20
N ASN A 162 -3.22 -13.04 3.82
CA ASN A 162 -2.98 -11.90 2.94
C ASN A 162 -3.46 -12.16 1.49
N ILE A 163 -3.31 -13.40 0.99
CA ILE A 163 -3.86 -13.78 -0.32
C ILE A 163 -5.39 -13.71 -0.35
N LYS A 164 -6.06 -14.02 0.76
CA LYS A 164 -7.54 -13.91 0.86
C LYS A 164 -8.01 -12.46 0.98
N ASN A 165 -7.24 -11.62 1.67
CA ASN A 165 -7.60 -10.23 1.95
C ASN A 165 -7.19 -9.23 0.87
N SER A 166 -6.39 -9.63 -0.12
CA SER A 166 -5.85 -8.73 -1.14
C SER A 166 -5.65 -9.45 -2.48
N GLU A 167 -5.95 -8.75 -3.58
CA GLU A 167 -5.66 -9.24 -4.94
C GLU A 167 -4.16 -9.13 -5.21
N ILE A 168 -3.41 -10.19 -4.91
CA ILE A 168 -1.97 -10.25 -5.10
C ILE A 168 -1.64 -10.70 -6.52
N ASP A 169 -0.84 -9.91 -7.25
CA ASP A 169 -0.40 -10.23 -8.61
C ASP A 169 0.85 -11.12 -8.64
N LEU A 170 1.73 -10.94 -7.66
CA LEU A 170 3.04 -11.58 -7.61
C LEU A 170 3.44 -11.91 -6.17
N ILE A 171 3.90 -13.15 -5.96
CA ILE A 171 4.54 -13.56 -4.71
C ILE A 171 6.04 -13.72 -4.96
N ILE A 172 6.86 -13.16 -4.08
CA ILE A 172 8.32 -13.28 -4.14
C ILE A 172 8.85 -13.95 -2.88
N PHE A 173 9.54 -15.07 -3.05
CA PHE A 173 10.30 -15.70 -1.98
C PHE A 173 11.78 -15.37 -2.11
N CYS A 174 12.35 -14.78 -1.07
CA CYS A 174 13.77 -14.43 -1.04
C CYS A 174 14.45 -14.90 0.23
N GLY A 175 15.77 -14.97 0.22
CA GLY A 175 16.55 -15.35 1.39
C GLY A 175 17.78 -16.21 1.06
N PRO A 176 18.65 -16.41 2.06
CA PRO A 176 19.93 -17.10 1.88
C PRO A 176 19.73 -18.61 1.73
N GLY A 177 20.58 -19.23 0.91
CA GLY A 177 20.56 -20.68 0.69
C GLY A 177 19.23 -21.21 0.17
N ASN A 178 18.88 -22.43 0.57
CA ASN A 178 17.76 -23.20 -0.03
C ASN A 178 16.50 -23.24 0.86
N THR A 179 16.46 -22.48 1.97
CA THR A 179 15.33 -22.52 2.92
C THR A 179 14.02 -22.09 2.26
N LYS A 180 14.06 -21.09 1.38
CA LYS A 180 12.92 -20.67 0.56
C LYS A 180 12.40 -21.78 -0.36
N ASP A 181 13.29 -22.60 -0.93
CA ASP A 181 12.91 -23.68 -1.86
C ASP A 181 12.25 -24.83 -1.09
N TYR A 182 12.72 -25.12 0.12
CA TYR A 182 12.04 -26.05 1.03
C TYR A 182 10.65 -25.55 1.44
N PHE A 183 10.52 -24.25 1.70
CA PHE A 183 9.23 -23.64 1.99
C PHE A 183 8.25 -23.73 0.81
N ILE A 184 8.71 -23.50 -0.43
CA ILE A 184 7.86 -23.65 -1.63
C ILE A 184 7.39 -25.10 -1.77
N LYS A 185 8.27 -26.08 -1.56
CA LYS A 185 7.89 -27.50 -1.56
C LYS A 185 6.90 -27.85 -0.45
N PHE A 186 6.99 -27.17 0.70
CA PHE A 186 6.03 -27.32 1.79
C PHE A 186 4.66 -26.75 1.40
N LEU A 187 4.61 -25.56 0.79
CA LEU A 187 3.38 -24.95 0.27
C LEU A 187 2.70 -25.81 -0.79
N GLN A 188 3.47 -26.40 -1.71
CA GLN A 188 2.92 -27.25 -2.79
C GLN A 188 2.26 -28.55 -2.29
N LYS A 189 2.57 -28.99 -1.07
CA LYS A 189 1.94 -30.17 -0.46
C LYS A 189 0.57 -29.86 0.13
N ASP A 190 0.27 -28.59 0.38
CA ASP A 190 -0.97 -28.17 1.02
C ASP A 190 -1.98 -27.71 -0.04
N SER A 191 -3.15 -28.35 -0.04
CA SER A 191 -4.26 -28.01 -0.92
C SER A 191 -4.87 -26.63 -0.64
N GLU A 192 -4.67 -26.05 0.55
CA GLU A 192 -5.16 -24.71 0.87
C GLU A 192 -4.40 -23.60 0.12
N PHE A 193 -3.16 -23.87 -0.31
CA PHE A 193 -2.38 -22.91 -1.08
C PHE A 193 -2.72 -23.01 -2.58
N ASN A 194 -3.75 -22.27 -3.00
CA ASN A 194 -4.15 -22.17 -4.41
C ASN A 194 -3.92 -20.74 -4.94
N PHE A 195 -2.64 -20.40 -5.17
CA PHE A 195 -2.29 -19.12 -5.80
C PHE A 195 -2.10 -19.31 -7.31
N LYS A 196 -2.97 -18.66 -8.11
CA LYS A 196 -2.94 -18.73 -9.58
C LYS A 196 -2.04 -17.67 -10.24
N GLY A 197 -1.49 -16.73 -9.44
CA GLY A 197 -0.62 -15.69 -9.93
C GLY A 197 0.83 -16.15 -10.12
N ASN A 198 1.73 -15.20 -10.40
CA ASN A 198 3.13 -15.51 -10.62
C ASN A 198 3.88 -15.68 -9.28
N ILE A 199 4.76 -16.67 -9.20
CA ILE A 199 5.66 -16.88 -8.06
C ILE A 199 7.09 -16.76 -8.55
N GLU A 200 7.86 -15.90 -7.91
CA GLU A 200 9.28 -15.69 -8.22
C GLU A 200 10.16 -15.99 -7.01
N THR A 201 11.37 -16.48 -7.28
CA THR A 201 12.38 -16.73 -6.24
C THR A 201 13.62 -15.89 -6.47
N CYS A 202 14.17 -15.32 -5.39
CA CYS A 202 15.38 -14.51 -5.43
C CYS A 202 16.37 -14.95 -4.36
N HIS A 203 17.66 -14.81 -4.63
CA HIS A 203 18.66 -14.85 -3.59
C HIS A 203 18.63 -13.53 -2.80
N ALA A 204 18.81 -13.60 -1.49
CA ALA A 204 19.00 -12.42 -0.65
C ALA A 204 19.90 -12.76 0.55
N SER A 205 20.48 -11.73 1.17
CA SER A 205 21.47 -11.87 2.24
C SER A 205 20.94 -12.41 3.57
N SER A 206 19.65 -12.24 3.88
CA SER A 206 19.06 -12.62 5.19
C SER A 206 17.55 -12.85 5.12
N GLY A 207 16.91 -13.16 6.26
CA GLY A 207 15.44 -13.23 6.43
C GLY A 207 14.80 -11.93 6.94
N THR A 208 15.53 -10.81 6.91
CA THR A 208 15.11 -9.52 7.47
C THR A 208 14.45 -8.61 6.43
N GLU A 209 13.93 -7.45 6.87
CA GLU A 209 13.41 -6.42 5.97
C GLU A 209 14.46 -5.89 4.99
N SER A 210 15.75 -5.88 5.37
CA SER A 210 16.85 -5.48 4.49
C SER A 210 16.96 -6.40 3.27
N ALA A 211 16.69 -7.70 3.43
CA ALA A 211 16.69 -8.66 2.32
C ALA A 211 15.52 -8.44 1.35
N ILE A 212 14.38 -7.96 1.85
CA ILE A 212 13.26 -7.54 1.00
C ILE A 212 13.71 -6.35 0.16
N ARG A 213 14.31 -5.33 0.78
CA ARG A 213 14.83 -4.15 0.06
C ARG A 213 15.88 -4.54 -0.98
N GLU A 214 16.83 -5.40 -0.64
CA GLU A 214 17.83 -5.96 -1.56
C GLU A 214 17.16 -6.67 -2.76
N THR A 215 16.17 -7.50 -2.49
CA THR A 215 15.46 -8.28 -3.52
C THR A 215 14.78 -7.37 -4.53
N LEU A 216 14.11 -6.32 -4.07
CA LEU A 216 13.44 -5.32 -4.91
C LEU A 216 14.40 -4.57 -5.84
N LYS A 217 15.68 -4.47 -5.46
CA LYS A 217 16.74 -3.84 -6.25
C LYS A 217 17.35 -4.79 -7.28
N SER A 218 17.15 -6.10 -7.13
CA SER A 218 17.79 -7.11 -7.97
C SER A 218 17.45 -6.95 -9.45
N LYS A 219 18.43 -7.24 -10.32
CA LYS A 219 18.26 -7.20 -11.79
C LYS A 219 17.17 -8.16 -12.28
N LYS A 220 16.91 -9.24 -11.54
CA LYS A 220 15.86 -10.22 -11.86
C LYS A 220 14.47 -9.58 -11.86
N LEU A 221 14.22 -8.64 -10.94
CA LEU A 221 12.97 -7.89 -10.86
C LEU A 221 12.99 -6.58 -11.68
N ALA A 222 14.05 -6.31 -12.45
CA ALA A 222 14.14 -5.09 -13.26
C ALA A 222 12.99 -4.98 -14.28
N LYS A 223 12.50 -6.11 -14.81
CA LYS A 223 11.33 -6.15 -15.71
C LYS A 223 10.03 -5.67 -15.02
N LEU A 224 9.95 -5.81 -13.69
CA LEU A 224 8.81 -5.37 -12.89
C LEU A 224 8.92 -3.90 -12.46
N LYS A 225 10.11 -3.28 -12.55
CA LYS A 225 10.28 -1.84 -12.29
C LYS A 225 9.31 -1.02 -13.14
N ASN A 226 9.09 -1.38 -14.39
CA ASN A 226 8.15 -0.63 -15.26
C ASN A 226 6.68 -0.74 -14.82
N LYS A 227 6.31 -1.78 -14.06
CA LYS A 227 4.94 -2.01 -13.61
C LYS A 227 4.64 -1.40 -12.23
N ILE A 228 5.67 -1.15 -11.41
CA ILE A 228 5.51 -0.80 -10.00
C ILE A 228 6.24 0.49 -9.69
N LYS A 229 5.49 1.50 -9.25
CA LYS A 229 6.02 2.85 -9.01
C LYS A 229 7.10 2.89 -7.92
N VAL A 230 6.89 2.20 -6.78
CA VAL A 230 7.89 2.13 -5.68
C VAL A 230 9.23 1.58 -6.18
N LEU A 231 9.22 0.62 -7.10
CA LEU A 231 10.44 0.07 -7.68
C LEU A 231 11.14 1.05 -8.63
N GLN A 232 10.39 1.85 -9.40
CA GLN A 232 10.97 2.91 -10.24
C GLN A 232 11.63 3.99 -9.40
N GLU A 233 10.96 4.42 -8.33
CA GLU A 233 11.46 5.45 -7.42
C GLU A 233 12.71 4.97 -6.69
N THR A 234 12.71 3.73 -6.18
CA THR A 234 13.89 3.12 -5.58
C THR A 234 15.05 3.05 -6.56
N GLY A 235 14.81 2.67 -7.82
CA GLY A 235 15.85 2.61 -8.84
C GLY A 235 16.50 3.98 -9.12
N LYS A 236 15.72 5.06 -9.18
CA LYS A 236 16.26 6.41 -9.38
C LYS A 236 17.13 6.88 -8.22
N ILE A 237 16.78 6.52 -6.99
CA ILE A 237 17.61 6.82 -5.81
C ILE A 237 18.96 6.11 -5.94
N GLU A 238 18.97 4.87 -6.42
CA GLU A 238 20.21 4.13 -6.65
C GLU A 238 21.08 4.74 -7.74
N ASP A 239 20.49 5.19 -8.84
CA ASP A 239 21.22 5.86 -9.91
C ASP A 239 21.96 7.10 -9.36
N ILE A 240 21.29 7.88 -8.51
CA ILE A 240 21.89 9.03 -7.81
C ILE A 240 22.99 8.59 -6.84
N MET A 241 22.74 7.56 -6.02
CA MET A 241 23.76 7.05 -5.08
C MET A 241 25.00 6.51 -5.79
N THR A 242 24.82 5.91 -6.97
CA THR A 242 25.93 5.41 -7.79
C THR A 242 26.76 6.55 -8.36
N GLN A 243 26.13 7.67 -8.73
CA GLN A 243 26.84 8.88 -9.14
C GLN A 243 27.71 9.42 -8.00
N PHE A 244 27.19 9.50 -6.78
CA PHE A 244 27.98 9.93 -5.61
C PHE A 244 29.20 9.04 -5.31
N VAL A 245 29.12 7.73 -5.59
CA VAL A 245 30.26 6.82 -5.40
C VAL A 245 31.32 6.98 -6.48
N ASN A 246 30.92 7.35 -7.70
CA ASN A 246 31.86 7.56 -8.81
C ASN A 246 32.52 8.95 -8.78
N ASP A 247 31.92 9.92 -8.09
CA ASP A 247 32.47 11.27 -7.89
C ASP A 247 33.43 11.36 -6.69
N ALA A 248 33.59 10.28 -5.91
CA ALA A 248 34.49 10.17 -4.76
C ALA A 248 35.76 9.36 -5.09
#